data_AF-D3AA89-F1
#
_entry.id   AF-D3AA89-F1
#
_cell.length_a   1.000
_cell.length_b   1.000
_cell.length_c   1.000
_cell.angle_alpha   90.00
_cell.angle_beta   90.00
_cell.angle_gamma   90.00
#
_symmetry.space_group_name_H-M   'P 1'
#
loop_
_entity.id
_entity.type
_entity.pdbx_description
1 polymer ?
#
loop_
_entity_poly.entity_id
_entity_poly.type
_entity_poly.pdbx_seq_one_letter_code
_entity_poly.pdbx_strand_id
1 'polypeptide(L)' 'MRKVAEVIQISLAAARVNAKLTQEEVANMMKIGKRTVINWEKGVAMPSFADLNMLSNIYGIPVDNIFLSAKST' A
#
# COMPACT_ATOMS: atom_id res chain seq x y z
N MET A 1 8.88 2.61 -32.33
CA MET A 1 8.67 3.02 -30.92
C MET A 1 8.59 1.76 -30.07
N ARG A 2 9.43 1.60 -29.04
CA ARG A 2 9.32 0.47 -28.10
C ARG A 2 8.06 0.68 -27.27
N LYS A 3 7.14 -0.28 -27.30
CA LYS A 3 6.03 -0.35 -26.35
C LYS A 3 6.66 -0.63 -24.99
N VAL A 4 6.74 0.38 -24.13
CA VAL A 4 7.15 0.18 -22.73
C VAL A 4 6.08 -0.75 -22.15
N ALA A 5 6.49 -1.88 -21.56
CA ALA A 5 5.56 -2.76 -20.89
C ALA A 5 4.80 -1.95 -19.83
N GLU A 6 3.47 -1.97 -19.86
CA GLU A 6 2.68 -1.29 -18.84
C GLU A 6 3.03 -1.87 -17.48
N VAL A 7 3.46 -1.00 -16.55
CA VAL A 7 3.79 -1.40 -15.19
C VAL A 7 2.48 -1.82 -14.51
N ILE A 8 2.43 -3.07 -14.04
CA ILE A 8 1.27 -3.56 -13.29
C ILE A 8 1.13 -2.74 -12.02
N GLN A 9 -0.04 -2.18 -11.78
CA GLN A 9 -0.36 -1.49 -10.54
C GLN A 9 -1.43 -2.24 -9.76
N ILE A 10 -1.27 -2.30 -8.44
CA ILE A 10 -2.25 -2.86 -7.51
C ILE A 10 -2.51 -1.87 -6.38
N SER A 11 -3.73 -1.85 -5.84
CA SER A 11 -4.03 -0.99 -4.70
C SER A 11 -3.29 -1.46 -3.44
N LEU A 12 -3.10 -0.54 -2.48
CA LEU A 12 -2.51 -0.88 -1.18
C LEU A 12 -3.26 -2.03 -0.48
N ALA A 13 -4.59 -2.03 -0.53
CA ALA A 13 -5.42 -3.10 0.03
C ALA A 13 -5.22 -4.44 -0.70
N ALA A 14 -5.08 -4.41 -2.03
CA ALA A 14 -4.82 -5.62 -2.81
C ALA A 14 -3.42 -6.19 -2.51
N ALA A 15 -2.39 -5.34 -2.38
CA ALA A 15 -1.05 -5.75 -1.97
C ALA A 15 -1.08 -6.48 -0.61
N ARG A 16 -1.80 -5.92 0.37
CA ARG A 16 -1.99 -6.56 1.68
C ARG A 16 -2.69 -7.92 1.58
N VAL A 17 -3.80 -8.00 0.83
CA VAL A 17 -4.56 -9.24 0.68
C VAL A 17 -3.73 -10.32 -0.03
N ASN A 18 -2.94 -9.95 -1.04
CA ASN A 18 -2.01 -10.85 -1.73
C ASN A 18 -0.92 -11.37 -0.79
N ALA A 19 -0.49 -10.56 0.17
CA ALA A 19 0.41 -10.97 1.25
C ALA A 19 -0.27 -11.82 2.34
N LYS A 20 -1.58 -12.09 2.22
CA LYS A 20 -2.40 -12.85 3.18
C LYS A 20 -2.45 -12.25 4.59
N LEU A 21 -2.37 -10.91 4.68
CA LEU A 21 -2.39 -10.19 5.94
C LEU A 21 -3.73 -9.47 6.17
N THR A 22 -4.14 -9.39 7.42
CA THR A 22 -5.22 -8.51 7.89
C THR A 22 -4.69 -7.09 8.14
N GLN A 23 -5.59 -6.11 8.19
CA GLN A 23 -5.21 -4.72 8.53
C GLN A 23 -4.61 -4.62 9.95
N GLU A 24 -5.05 -5.50 10.87
CA GLU A 24 -4.54 -5.55 12.24
C GLU A 24 -3.08 -6.03 12.28
N GLU A 25 -2.76 -7.10 11.54
CA GLU A 25 -1.40 -7.64 11.48
C GLU A 25 -0.41 -6.61 10.90
N VAL A 26 -0.80 -5.90 9.85
CA VAL A 26 0.03 -4.84 9.27
C VAL A 26 0.24 -3.72 10.29
N ALA A 27 -0.81 -3.28 10.97
CA ALA A 27 -0.74 -2.24 11.98
C ALA A 27 0.22 -2.63 13.11
N ASN A 28 0.16 -3.88 13.56
CA ASN A 28 1.05 -4.44 14.57
C ASN A 28 2.52 -4.50 14.09
N MET A 29 2.76 -4.95 12.85
CA MET A 29 4.11 -4.98 12.26
C MET A 29 4.73 -3.58 12.12
N MET A 30 3.91 -2.58 11.78
CA MET A 30 4.33 -1.18 11.63
C MET A 30 4.32 -0.39 12.93
N LYS A 31 3.79 -0.97 14.02
CA LYS A 31 3.59 -0.29 15.33
C LYS A 31 2.76 0.99 15.22
N ILE A 32 1.69 0.95 14.43
CA ILE A 32 0.73 2.05 14.22
C ILE A 32 -0.69 1.59 14.57
N GLY A 33 -1.63 2.53 14.64
CA GLY A 33 -3.04 2.18 14.81
C GLY A 33 -3.64 1.56 13.54
N LYS A 34 -4.50 0.55 13.68
CA LYS A 34 -5.27 -0.06 12.57
C LYS A 34 -5.99 0.97 11.70
N ARG A 35 -6.51 2.04 12.31
CA ARG A 35 -7.21 3.11 11.59
C ARG A 35 -6.32 3.81 10.57
N THR A 36 -5.02 3.92 10.83
CA THR A 36 -4.05 4.49 9.90
C THR A 36 -3.98 3.65 8.63
N VAL A 37 -3.86 2.32 8.74
CA VAL A 37 -3.88 1.39 7.59
C VAL A 37 -5.19 1.52 6.80
N ILE A 38 -6.34 1.54 7.50
CA ILE A 38 -7.66 1.72 6.86
C ILE A 38 -7.73 3.05 6.10
N ASN A 39 -7.25 4.13 6.69
CA ASN A 39 -7.28 5.46 6.07
C ASN A 39 -6.39 5.52 4.83
N TRP A 40 -5.21 4.88 4.86
CA TRP A 40 -4.34 4.74 3.69
C TRP A 40 -5.01 3.93 2.58
N GLU A 41 -5.61 2.78 2.90
CA GLU A 41 -6.30 1.94 1.91
C GLU A 41 -7.53 2.62 1.29
N LYS A 42 -8.19 3.52 2.02
CA LYS A 42 -9.34 4.30 1.54
C LYS A 42 -8.95 5.61 0.86
N GLY A 43 -7.67 5.97 0.84
CA GLY A 43 -7.20 7.24 0.29
C GLY A 43 -7.57 8.48 1.11
N VAL A 44 -7.92 8.30 2.40
CA VAL A 44 -8.26 9.39 3.33
C VAL A 44 -7.00 10.11 3.81
N ALA A 45 -5.91 9.38 3.93
CA ALA A 45 -4.59 9.91 4.26
C ALA A 45 -3.55 9.22 3.38
N MET A 46 -2.41 9.88 3.17
CA MET A 46 -1.29 9.28 2.44
C MET A 46 -0.21 8.79 3.41
N PRO A 47 0.32 7.57 3.23
CA PRO A 47 1.53 7.13 3.93
C PRO A 47 2.73 7.99 3.49
N SER A 48 3.70 8.17 4.39
CA SER A 48 4.97 8.78 3.99
C SER A 48 5.75 7.86 3.05
N PHE A 49 6.79 8.37 2.40
CA PHE A 49 7.67 7.52 1.59
C PHE A 49 8.34 6.42 2.42
N ALA A 50 8.72 6.70 3.68
CA ALA A 50 9.29 5.71 4.58
C ALA A 50 8.27 4.60 4.90
N ASP A 51 7.02 4.98 5.20
CA ASP A 51 5.94 4.03 5.44
C ASP A 51 5.66 3.16 4.21
N LEU A 52 5.67 3.74 3.01
CA LEU A 52 5.51 3.00 1.76
C LEU A 52 6.60 1.99 1.50
N ASN A 53 7.85 2.33 1.80
CA ASN A 53 8.95 1.37 1.71
C ASN A 53 8.77 0.22 2.71
N MET A 54 8.33 0.51 3.94
CA MET A 54 8.06 -0.53 4.92
C MET A 54 6.89 -1.44 4.49
N LEU A 55 5.82 -0.86 3.97
CA LEU A 55 4.67 -1.60 3.40
C LEU A 55 5.08 -2.45 2.21
N SER A 56 5.90 -1.92 1.29
CA SER A 56 6.50 -2.66 0.17
C SER A 56 7.26 -3.89 0.65
N ASN A 57 8.06 -3.76 1.70
CA ASN A 57 8.79 -4.88 2.30
C ASN A 57 7.86 -5.90 2.97
N ILE A 58 6.84 -5.44 3.72
CA ILE A 58 5.86 -6.32 4.37
C ILE A 58 5.06 -7.11 3.33
N TYR A 59 4.68 -6.49 2.22
CA TYR A 59 3.85 -7.10 1.19
C TYR A 59 4.63 -7.89 0.13
N GLY A 60 5.94 -7.68 0.02
CA GLY A 60 6.76 -8.26 -1.03
C GLY A 60 6.42 -7.71 -2.42
N ILE A 61 5.96 -6.45 -2.50
CA ILE A 61 5.57 -5.78 -3.74
C ILE A 61 6.34 -4.47 -3.84
N PRO A 62 7.07 -4.19 -4.94
CA PRO A 62 7.78 -2.93 -5.10
C PRO A 62 6.87 -1.72 -5.00
N VAL A 63 7.38 -0.61 -4.44
CA VAL A 63 6.63 0.64 -4.27
C VAL A 63 5.99 1.13 -5.58
N ASP A 64 6.70 1.00 -6.70
CA ASP A 64 6.22 1.44 -8.03
C ASP A 64 4.97 0.67 -8.51
N ASN A 65 4.73 -0.52 -7.95
CA ASN A 65 3.55 -1.33 -8.24
C ASN A 65 2.38 -1.03 -7.29
N ILE A 66 2.57 -0.24 -6.23
CA ILE A 66 1.53 0.09 -5.24
C ILE A 66 0.87 1.42 -5.61
N PHE A 67 -0.37 1.36 -6.09
CA PHE A 67 -1.19 2.53 -6.37
C PHE A 67 -1.92 3.01 -5.11
N LEU A 68 -1.79 4.31 -4.84
CA LEU A 68 -2.49 5.02 -3.77
C LEU A 68 -3.59 5.87 -4.37
N SER A 69 -4.84 5.57 -4.06
CA SER A 69 -5.94 6.45 -4.45
C SER A 69 -5.89 7.71 -3.58
N ALA A 70 -5.72 8.89 -4.17
CA ALA A 70 -6.03 10.14 -3.49
C ALA A 70 -7.51 10.44 -3.69
N LYS A 71 -8.32 10.44 -2.63
CA LYS A 71 -9.64 11.07 -2.72
C LYS A 71 -9.46 12.56 -2.54
N SER A 72 -9.42 13.32 -3.65
CA SER A 72 -9.72 14.75 -3.59
C SER A 72 -11.18 14.91 -3.18
N THR A 73 -11.40 15.53 -2.02
CA THR A 73 -12.72 16.03 -1.61
C THR A 73 -12.93 17.40 -2.22
#